data_AF-A0A6A6VB75-F1
#
_entry.id   AF-A0A6A6VB75-F1
#
_cell.length_a   1.000
_cell.length_b   1.000
_cell.length_c   1.000
_cell.angle_alpha   90.00
_cell.angle_beta   90.00
_cell.angle_gamma   90.00
#
_symmetry.space_group_name_H-M   'P 1'
#
loop_
_entity.id
_entity.type
_entity.pdbx_description
1 polymer ?
#
loop_
_entity_poly.entity_id
_entity_poly.type
_entity_poly.pdbx_seq_one_letter_code
_entity_poly.pdbx_strand_id
1 'polypeptide(L)'
;MFSQTFKLLLLYLLVSLVNAEIGDRCYHEGAAGTCQKTSKCSSGATVRGLCPNDPDDVRCCFPNYPCNLDTFPGKCLDKTKNTCNGPHGYISGLCPGNNDVQCCLSKSTVDKFLDFVETTYNLAVQYKNGNSAAKKSSNELVMEWIRHEAYNDAPWKILIGGVDSDWIAFAKGKGHPMFEQFADPHFCGQFIGTDHLFASMNAAFRFPPLEDPLINRGDMGGWGGDLVTLYAEWHDAGQPPPRIFAEGRILGNEGTFKLEDFIQDVDAFHMGVGLSVLPAPPIHVVTRNYYKPKGPYRTRFSRFLEDRFGDRAGAKKIAYNMLAGDGYTKPGDKDSVVVALRTGAIQKTAPFTPLPSMIDRKILDLFIDGFIDALESLAADKGKAC
;
A
#
# COMPACT_ATOMS: atom_id res chain seq x y z
N MET A 1 -99.64 4.25 4.70
CA MET A 1 -99.74 4.69 3.29
C MET A 1 -98.62 5.69 3.04
N PHE A 2 -97.78 5.42 2.02
CA PHE A 2 -96.77 6.22 1.29
C PHE A 2 -96.69 7.76 1.59
N SER A 3 -95.56 8.48 1.54
CA SER A 3 -94.38 8.44 0.66
C SER A 3 -93.27 9.44 1.13
N GLN A 4 -91.99 9.09 0.88
CA GLN A 4 -90.81 9.92 0.51
C GLN A 4 -90.47 11.23 1.28
N THR A 5 -89.23 11.52 1.73
CA THR A 5 -88.01 11.75 0.93
C THR A 5 -86.76 12.05 1.81
N PHE A 6 -85.57 11.62 1.32
CA PHE A 6 -84.23 12.26 1.36
C PHE A 6 -83.49 12.61 2.68
N LYS A 7 -82.34 11.95 2.93
CA LYS A 7 -80.98 12.51 2.66
C LYS A 7 -79.87 11.52 3.04
N LEU A 8 -79.15 11.08 2.01
CA LEU A 8 -77.84 10.44 2.07
C LEU A 8 -76.79 11.51 2.40
N LEU A 9 -75.92 11.28 3.39
CA LEU A 9 -74.69 12.05 3.58
C LEU A 9 -73.50 11.09 3.40
N LEU A 10 -72.92 11.10 2.20
CA LEU A 10 -71.66 10.41 1.90
C LEU A 10 -70.51 11.31 2.35
N LEU A 11 -69.79 10.89 3.38
CA LEU A 11 -68.55 11.49 3.83
C LEU A 11 -67.41 10.95 2.93
N TYR A 12 -67.04 11.71 1.90
CA TYR A 12 -65.85 11.41 1.10
C TYR A 12 -64.59 11.80 1.89
N LEU A 13 -63.85 10.79 2.34
CA LEU A 13 -62.45 10.92 2.76
C LEU A 13 -61.60 11.32 1.55
N LEU A 14 -61.17 12.59 1.52
CA LEU A 14 -60.06 13.04 0.69
C LEU A 14 -58.76 12.47 1.28
N VAL A 15 -58.35 11.29 0.81
CA VAL A 15 -56.95 10.88 0.92
C VAL A 15 -56.20 11.72 -0.10
N SER A 16 -55.51 12.76 0.36
CA SER A 16 -54.52 13.47 -0.44
C SER A 16 -53.45 12.47 -0.89
N LEU A 17 -53.47 12.11 -2.17
CA LEU A 17 -52.37 11.45 -2.85
C LEU A 17 -51.20 12.43 -2.85
N VAL A 18 -50.37 12.36 -1.83
CA VAL A 18 -49.09 13.08 -1.79
C VAL A 18 -48.18 12.32 -2.74
N ASN A 19 -48.16 12.72 -4.02
CA ASN A 19 -47.22 12.19 -5.00
C ASN A 19 -45.79 12.41 -4.50
N ALA A 20 -44.86 11.53 -4.84
CA ALA A 20 -43.45 11.87 -4.70
C ALA A 20 -43.17 13.18 -5.42
N GLU A 21 -42.54 14.11 -4.70
CA GLU A 21 -42.24 15.43 -5.23
C GLU A 21 -41.00 15.30 -6.12
N ILE A 22 -41.24 14.88 -7.37
CA ILE A 22 -40.23 14.86 -8.42
C ILE A 22 -39.55 16.23 -8.46
N GLY A 23 -38.23 16.25 -8.39
CA GLY A 23 -37.43 17.47 -8.26
C GLY A 23 -36.86 17.70 -6.86
N ASP A 24 -37.35 16.99 -5.85
CA ASP A 24 -36.83 17.07 -4.49
C ASP A 24 -35.37 16.63 -4.39
N ARG A 25 -34.67 17.23 -3.43
CA ARG A 25 -33.31 16.81 -3.06
C ARG A 25 -33.37 15.59 -2.18
N CYS A 26 -32.48 14.65 -2.44
CA CYS A 26 -32.30 13.43 -1.68
C CYS A 26 -30.81 13.20 -1.45
N TYR A 27 -30.45 12.46 -0.40
CA TYR A 27 -29.06 12.30 0.03
C TYR A 27 -28.74 10.85 0.35
N HIS A 28 -27.56 10.39 -0.05
CA HIS A 28 -27.05 9.06 0.25
C HIS A 28 -25.54 9.10 0.37
N GLU A 29 -24.99 8.61 1.50
CA GLU A 29 -23.54 8.56 1.75
C GLU A 29 -22.81 9.88 1.45
N GLY A 30 -23.43 11.01 1.82
CA GLY A 30 -22.88 12.35 1.58
C GLY A 30 -23.02 12.86 0.14
N ALA A 31 -23.50 12.05 -0.81
CA ALA A 31 -23.86 12.50 -2.15
C ALA A 31 -25.24 13.15 -2.15
N ALA A 32 -25.39 14.23 -2.91
CA ALA A 32 -26.67 14.88 -3.18
C ALA A 32 -27.22 14.43 -4.53
N GLY A 33 -28.49 14.05 -4.55
CA GLY A 33 -29.23 13.62 -5.72
C GLY A 33 -30.54 14.35 -5.88
N THR A 34 -31.31 13.95 -6.88
CA THR A 34 -32.64 14.50 -7.16
C THR A 34 -33.63 13.38 -7.42
N CYS A 35 -34.82 13.50 -6.84
CA CYS A 35 -35.93 12.59 -7.03
C CYS A 35 -36.48 12.70 -8.45
N GLN A 36 -36.36 11.63 -9.24
CA GLN A 36 -36.87 11.60 -10.60
C GLN A 36 -37.44 10.21 -10.93
N LYS A 37 -38.23 10.14 -12.00
CA LYS A 37 -38.58 8.85 -12.60
C LYS A 37 -37.30 8.14 -13.04
N THR A 38 -37.24 6.83 -12.83
CA THR A 38 -36.09 5.98 -13.17
C THR A 38 -35.71 6.13 -14.64
N SER A 39 -36.69 6.29 -15.54
CA SER A 39 -36.47 6.53 -16.98
C SER A 39 -35.83 7.88 -17.31
N LYS A 40 -35.87 8.84 -16.37
CA LYS A 40 -35.25 10.18 -16.51
C LYS A 40 -33.88 10.28 -15.85
N CYS A 41 -33.46 9.29 -15.06
CA CYS A 41 -32.08 9.22 -14.58
C CYS A 41 -31.15 9.00 -15.80
N SER A 42 -30.54 10.08 -16.30
CA SER A 42 -29.75 10.07 -17.53
C SER A 42 -28.45 9.27 -17.38
N SER A 43 -27.81 9.35 -16.20
CA SER A 43 -26.56 8.66 -15.87
C SER A 43 -26.34 8.62 -14.35
N GLY A 44 -25.45 7.74 -13.90
CA GLY A 44 -25.02 7.67 -12.50
C GLY A 44 -25.87 6.75 -11.61
N ALA A 45 -25.63 6.82 -10.30
CA ALA A 45 -26.24 5.90 -9.35
C ALA A 45 -27.72 6.20 -9.10
N THR A 46 -28.49 5.17 -8.74
CA THR A 46 -29.88 5.33 -8.33
C THR A 46 -30.16 4.57 -7.05
N VAL A 47 -30.90 5.20 -6.14
CA VAL A 47 -31.27 4.59 -4.86
C VAL A 47 -32.77 4.76 -4.65
N ARG A 48 -33.42 3.70 -4.18
CA ARG A 48 -34.86 3.65 -3.89
C ARG A 48 -35.14 4.02 -2.44
N GLY A 49 -36.26 4.68 -2.16
CA GLY A 49 -36.74 4.92 -0.80
C GLY A 49 -36.08 6.13 -0.13
N LEU A 50 -35.40 6.97 -0.91
CA LEU A 50 -34.80 8.22 -0.43
C LEU A 50 -35.62 9.45 -0.80
N CYS A 51 -36.72 9.27 -1.52
CA CYS A 51 -37.59 10.33 -1.97
C CYS A 51 -38.96 10.22 -1.25
N PRO A 52 -39.57 11.35 -0.86
CA PRO A 52 -40.83 11.33 -0.12
C PRO A 52 -41.92 10.60 -0.92
N ASN A 53 -42.67 9.69 -0.27
CA ASN A 53 -43.79 8.96 -0.87
C ASN A 53 -43.47 8.23 -2.20
N ASP A 54 -42.25 7.71 -2.35
CA ASP A 54 -41.71 7.07 -3.56
C ASP A 54 -42.64 6.02 -4.21
N PRO A 55 -43.22 6.29 -5.40
CA PRO A 55 -43.74 5.25 -6.27
C PRO A 55 -42.63 4.28 -6.72
N ASP A 56 -43.00 3.09 -7.19
CA ASP A 56 -42.05 2.08 -7.67
C ASP A 56 -41.11 2.58 -8.80
N ASP A 57 -41.56 3.54 -9.61
CA ASP A 57 -40.81 4.11 -10.73
C ASP A 57 -40.00 5.36 -10.39
N VAL A 58 -40.08 5.89 -9.16
CA VAL A 58 -39.29 7.05 -8.70
C VAL A 58 -38.08 6.59 -7.88
N ARG A 59 -36.95 7.22 -8.14
CA ARG A 59 -35.70 7.00 -7.43
C ARG A 59 -34.98 8.32 -7.21
N CYS A 60 -34.10 8.34 -6.22
CA CYS A 60 -33.09 9.37 -6.12
C CYS A 60 -32.00 9.10 -7.17
N CYS A 61 -31.86 9.98 -8.18
CA CYS A 61 -30.82 9.90 -9.19
C CYS A 61 -29.59 10.72 -8.76
N PHE A 62 -28.41 10.13 -8.92
CA PHE A 62 -27.12 10.75 -8.57
C PHE A 62 -26.20 10.79 -9.79
N PRO A 63 -26.18 11.89 -10.58
CA PRO A 63 -25.38 11.97 -11.80
C PRO A 63 -23.87 11.97 -11.54
N ASN A 64 -23.44 12.31 -10.32
CA ASN A 64 -22.03 12.35 -9.89
C ASN A 64 -21.84 11.57 -8.58
N TYR A 65 -22.42 10.37 -8.47
CA TYR A 65 -22.22 9.55 -7.28
C TYR A 65 -20.74 9.12 -7.18
N PRO A 66 -20.03 9.47 -6.09
CA PRO A 66 -18.66 9.03 -5.90
C PRO A 66 -18.65 7.51 -5.65
N CYS A 67 -17.64 6.84 -6.16
CA CYS A 67 -17.36 5.45 -5.83
C CYS A 67 -15.87 5.32 -5.63
N ASN A 68 -15.45 4.47 -4.70
CA ASN A 68 -14.05 4.21 -4.47
C ASN A 68 -13.83 2.70 -4.52
N LEU A 69 -12.72 2.30 -5.11
CA LEU A 69 -12.13 1.01 -4.83
C LEU A 69 -10.87 1.33 -4.08
N ASP A 70 -10.75 0.94 -2.81
CA ASP A 70 -9.54 1.25 -2.05
C ASP A 70 -9.30 2.78 -2.05
N THR A 71 -8.06 3.25 -2.21
CA THR A 71 -7.79 4.68 -2.43
C THR A 71 -7.93 5.14 -3.88
N PHE A 72 -8.47 4.31 -4.79
CA PHE A 72 -8.73 4.70 -6.18
C PHE A 72 -10.09 5.40 -6.25
N PRO A 73 -10.11 6.73 -6.48
CA PRO A 73 -11.36 7.46 -6.57
C PRO A 73 -12.04 7.19 -7.91
N GLY A 74 -13.35 7.31 -7.96
CA GLY A 74 -14.13 7.11 -9.16
C GLY A 74 -15.50 7.77 -9.11
N LYS A 75 -16.22 7.64 -10.23
CA LYS A 75 -17.61 8.09 -10.33
C LYS A 75 -18.46 6.99 -10.97
N CYS A 76 -19.66 6.82 -10.45
CA CYS A 76 -20.63 5.92 -11.05
C CYS A 76 -21.13 6.50 -12.36
N LEU A 77 -21.00 5.74 -13.45
CA LEU A 77 -21.52 6.10 -14.77
C LEU A 77 -22.26 4.90 -15.36
N ASP A 78 -23.21 5.18 -16.25
CA ASP A 78 -23.91 4.14 -17.01
C ASP A 78 -23.02 3.71 -18.18
N LYS A 79 -22.47 2.50 -18.13
CA LYS A 79 -21.51 1.99 -19.13
C LYS A 79 -22.10 1.88 -20.54
N THR A 80 -23.43 1.87 -20.68
CA THR A 80 -24.11 1.81 -21.98
C THR A 80 -24.26 3.18 -22.62
N LYS A 81 -24.19 4.25 -21.82
CA LYS A 81 -24.38 5.64 -22.25
C LYS A 81 -23.10 6.48 -22.18
N ASN A 82 -22.14 6.09 -21.35
CA ASN A 82 -20.95 6.87 -21.04
C ASN A 82 -19.67 6.06 -21.32
N THR A 83 -18.67 6.71 -21.90
CA THR A 83 -17.31 6.16 -21.99
C THR A 83 -16.57 6.42 -20.67
N CYS A 84 -15.92 5.41 -20.11
CA CYS A 84 -15.00 5.60 -19.00
C CYS A 84 -13.59 5.92 -19.52
N ASN A 85 -13.14 7.15 -19.30
CA ASN A 85 -11.80 7.61 -19.69
C ASN A 85 -10.74 7.37 -18.60
N GLY A 86 -11.11 6.67 -17.53
CA GLY A 86 -10.24 6.32 -16.43
C GLY A 86 -9.21 5.26 -16.80
N PRO A 87 -8.00 5.27 -16.20
CA PRO A 87 -6.94 4.32 -16.54
C PRO A 87 -7.30 2.84 -16.25
N HIS A 88 -8.31 2.60 -15.41
CA HIS A 88 -8.73 1.27 -14.98
C HIS A 88 -10.10 0.84 -15.53
N GLY A 89 -10.73 1.67 -16.36
CA GLY A 89 -12.05 1.38 -16.92
C GLY A 89 -13.17 1.25 -15.86
N TYR A 90 -14.16 0.42 -16.19
CA TYR A 90 -15.34 0.20 -15.35
C TYR A 90 -15.14 -0.95 -14.35
N ILE A 91 -15.52 -0.69 -13.09
CA ILE A 91 -15.55 -1.67 -12.01
C ILE A 91 -17.00 -1.88 -11.54
N SER A 92 -17.46 -3.12 -11.59
CA SER A 92 -18.80 -3.52 -11.14
C SER A 92 -18.88 -3.63 -9.61
N GLY A 93 -20.11 -3.51 -9.08
CA GLY A 93 -20.41 -3.77 -7.66
C GLY A 93 -20.09 -2.62 -6.69
N LEU A 94 -19.55 -1.50 -7.19
CA LEU A 94 -19.19 -0.33 -6.38
C LEU A 94 -20.18 0.83 -6.48
N CYS A 95 -21.26 0.65 -7.22
CA CYS A 95 -22.26 1.69 -7.49
C CYS A 95 -23.66 1.17 -7.17
N PRO A 96 -24.49 1.96 -6.47
CA PRO A 96 -25.89 1.61 -6.31
C PRO A 96 -26.66 1.81 -7.62
N GLY A 97 -27.63 0.93 -7.87
CA GLY A 97 -28.46 0.98 -9.07
C GLY A 97 -28.48 -0.36 -9.80
N ASN A 98 -28.69 -0.30 -11.13
CA ASN A 98 -28.67 -1.49 -11.97
C ASN A 98 -27.23 -1.89 -12.36
N ASN A 99 -27.09 -3.04 -13.03
CA ASN A 99 -25.79 -3.60 -13.41
C ASN A 99 -25.02 -2.80 -14.48
N ASP A 100 -25.69 -1.85 -15.14
CA ASP A 100 -25.08 -0.97 -16.14
C ASP A 100 -24.44 0.25 -15.51
N VAL A 101 -24.86 0.64 -14.29
CA VAL A 101 -24.18 1.67 -13.51
C VAL A 101 -22.96 1.05 -12.81
N GLN A 102 -21.78 1.44 -13.27
CA GLN A 102 -20.50 0.91 -12.77
C GLN A 102 -19.55 2.05 -12.42
N CYS A 103 -18.58 1.75 -11.57
CA CYS A 103 -17.61 2.74 -11.12
C CYS A 103 -16.54 2.94 -12.18
N CYS A 104 -16.46 4.14 -12.74
CA CYS A 104 -15.35 4.56 -13.59
C CYS A 104 -14.26 5.17 -12.71
N LEU A 105 -13.17 4.44 -12.50
CA LEU A 105 -12.06 4.89 -11.64
C LEU A 105 -11.26 6.01 -12.32
N SER A 106 -11.09 7.11 -11.60
CA SER A 106 -10.26 8.25 -12.00
C SER A 106 -8.80 8.04 -11.61
N LYS A 107 -7.91 8.88 -12.15
CA LYS A 107 -6.47 8.81 -11.87
C LYS A 107 -6.18 9.12 -10.40
N SER A 108 -5.51 8.20 -9.72
CA SER A 108 -5.11 8.27 -8.31
C SER A 108 -3.66 8.78 -8.14
N THR A 109 -3.19 8.92 -6.89
CA THR A 109 -1.76 9.17 -6.59
C THR A 109 -0.90 7.96 -6.94
N VAL A 110 -1.43 6.74 -6.78
CA VAL A 110 -0.79 5.50 -7.24
C VAL A 110 -0.52 5.55 -8.75
N ASP A 111 -1.49 5.99 -9.55
CA ASP A 111 -1.32 6.09 -11.01
C ASP A 111 -0.22 7.08 -11.39
N LYS A 112 -0.12 8.21 -10.68
CA LYS A 112 0.95 9.19 -10.90
C LYS A 112 2.33 8.61 -10.57
N PHE A 113 2.43 7.83 -9.49
CA PHE A 113 3.64 7.13 -9.12
C PHE A 113 4.03 6.08 -10.17
N LEU A 114 3.07 5.30 -10.67
CA LEU A 114 3.33 4.29 -11.71
C LEU A 114 3.84 4.92 -13.02
N ASP A 115 3.25 6.04 -13.43
CA ASP A 115 3.72 6.81 -14.60
C ASP A 115 5.14 7.39 -14.39
N PHE A 116 5.45 7.81 -13.16
CA PHE A 116 6.78 8.27 -12.79
C PHE A 116 7.82 7.13 -12.89
N VAL A 117 7.52 5.93 -12.39
CA VAL A 117 8.43 4.77 -12.49
C VAL A 117 8.66 4.39 -13.96
N GLU A 118 7.60 4.40 -14.79
CA GLU A 118 7.71 4.14 -16.23
C GLU A 118 8.58 5.18 -16.94
N THR A 119 8.37 6.47 -16.65
CA THR A 119 9.20 7.56 -17.19
C THR A 119 10.66 7.39 -16.79
N THR A 120 10.92 7.08 -15.52
CA THR A 120 12.28 6.83 -15.00
C THR A 120 12.93 5.65 -15.72
N TYR A 121 12.19 4.56 -15.93
CA TYR A 121 12.67 3.38 -16.65
C TYR A 121 13.03 3.69 -18.10
N ASN A 122 12.19 4.45 -18.80
CA ASN A 122 12.44 4.85 -20.18
C ASN A 122 13.70 5.72 -20.30
N LEU A 123 13.93 6.63 -19.33
CA LEU A 123 15.18 7.39 -19.25
C LEU A 123 16.40 6.50 -18.97
N ALA A 124 16.27 5.51 -18.09
CA ALA A 124 17.35 4.56 -17.80
C ALA A 124 17.72 3.74 -19.05
N VAL A 125 16.73 3.29 -19.82
CA VAL A 125 16.96 2.64 -21.13
C VAL A 125 17.66 3.59 -22.10
N GLN A 126 17.22 4.85 -22.18
CA GLN A 126 17.85 5.86 -23.04
C GLN A 126 19.33 6.07 -22.66
N TYR A 127 19.63 6.23 -21.36
CA TYR A 127 20.99 6.37 -20.86
C TYR A 127 21.87 5.18 -21.26
N LYS A 128 21.38 3.96 -21.04
CA LYS A 128 22.13 2.74 -21.40
C LYS A 128 22.41 2.61 -22.89
N ASN A 129 21.44 2.96 -23.74
CA ASN A 129 21.64 2.93 -25.19
C ASN A 129 22.68 3.96 -25.65
N GLY A 130 22.82 5.07 -24.92
CA GLY A 130 23.83 6.10 -25.16
C GLY A 130 25.18 5.87 -24.46
N ASN A 131 25.29 4.90 -23.55
CA ASN A 131 26.47 4.65 -22.73
C ASN A 131 26.79 3.16 -22.64
N SER A 132 27.65 2.67 -23.54
CA SER A 132 28.08 1.27 -23.56
C SER A 132 28.91 0.84 -22.34
N ALA A 133 29.41 1.79 -21.53
CA ALA A 133 30.10 1.51 -20.28
C ALA A 133 29.15 1.33 -19.09
N ALA A 134 27.85 1.64 -19.22
CA ALA A 134 26.87 1.49 -18.16
C ALA A 134 26.66 0.00 -17.79
N LYS A 135 27.14 -0.40 -16.61
CA LYS A 135 27.09 -1.80 -16.14
C LYS A 135 25.77 -2.17 -15.48
N LYS A 136 25.04 -1.20 -14.93
CA LYS A 136 23.79 -1.41 -14.19
C LYS A 136 22.63 -1.76 -15.12
N SER A 137 21.69 -2.56 -14.63
CA SER A 137 20.45 -2.82 -15.38
C SER A 137 19.56 -1.57 -15.36
N SER A 138 18.66 -1.40 -16.34
CA SER A 138 17.70 -0.28 -16.29
C SER A 138 16.81 -0.35 -15.04
N ASN A 139 16.53 -1.54 -14.53
CA ASN A 139 15.81 -1.73 -13.27
C ASN A 139 16.61 -1.15 -12.08
N GLU A 140 17.90 -1.49 -11.99
CA GLU A 140 18.77 -0.99 -10.91
C GLU A 140 18.96 0.53 -11.00
N LEU A 141 19.09 1.09 -12.20
CA LEU A 141 19.17 2.54 -12.39
C LEU A 141 17.90 3.28 -11.94
N VAL A 142 16.71 2.71 -12.10
CA VAL A 142 15.47 3.28 -11.55
C VAL A 142 15.51 3.31 -10.03
N MET A 143 15.92 2.20 -9.39
CA MET A 143 16.08 2.15 -7.93
C MET A 143 17.13 3.14 -7.44
N GLU A 144 18.26 3.24 -8.13
CA GLU A 144 19.31 4.21 -7.85
C GLU A 144 18.79 5.66 -7.98
N TRP A 145 18.02 5.99 -9.01
CA TRP A 145 17.41 7.32 -9.16
C TRP A 145 16.51 7.67 -7.98
N ILE A 146 15.61 6.76 -7.59
CA ILE A 146 14.62 7.07 -6.56
C ILE A 146 15.28 7.17 -5.18
N ARG A 147 16.33 6.38 -4.91
CA ARG A 147 16.99 6.35 -3.60
C ARG A 147 18.15 7.35 -3.43
N HIS A 148 18.64 7.99 -4.50
CA HIS A 148 19.97 8.63 -4.47
C HIS A 148 20.15 9.78 -3.47
N GLU A 149 19.09 10.51 -3.12
CA GLU A 149 19.18 11.68 -2.24
C GLU A 149 19.24 11.27 -0.76
N ALA A 150 18.47 10.25 -0.36
CA ALA A 150 18.36 9.80 1.03
C ALA A 150 19.25 8.57 1.34
N TYR A 151 19.43 7.67 0.38
CA TYR A 151 19.95 6.31 0.58
C TYR A 151 21.21 6.02 -0.25
N ASN A 152 22.16 6.96 -0.25
CA ASN A 152 23.45 6.85 -0.95
C ASN A 152 24.63 7.35 -0.08
N ASP A 153 24.47 7.34 1.23
CA ASP A 153 25.53 7.62 2.19
C ASP A 153 26.51 6.43 2.34
N ALA A 154 27.49 6.54 3.24
CA ALA A 154 28.53 5.52 3.38
C ALA A 154 27.97 4.14 3.82
N PRO A 155 27.09 4.02 4.84
CA PRO A 155 26.41 2.77 5.16
C PRO A 155 25.70 2.12 3.96
N TRP A 156 24.89 2.88 3.21
CA TRP A 156 24.15 2.34 2.08
C TRP A 156 25.05 1.95 0.90
N LYS A 157 26.14 2.69 0.67
CA LYS A 157 27.18 2.32 -0.30
C LYS A 157 27.86 1.00 0.06
N ILE A 158 28.11 0.76 1.36
CA ILE A 158 28.68 -0.51 1.83
C ILE A 158 27.68 -1.66 1.67
N LEU A 159 26.40 -1.41 1.97
CA LEU A 159 25.35 -2.41 1.95
C LEU A 159 25.03 -2.90 0.52
N ILE A 160 24.68 -1.97 -0.38
CA ILE A 160 24.14 -2.27 -1.72
C ILE A 160 24.91 -1.61 -2.87
N GLY A 161 26.01 -0.93 -2.57
CA GLY A 161 26.77 -0.18 -3.57
C GLY A 161 26.25 1.24 -3.79
N GLY A 162 27.14 2.11 -4.23
CA GLY A 162 26.77 3.47 -4.64
C GLY A 162 25.97 3.48 -5.94
N VAL A 163 25.29 4.60 -6.16
CA VAL A 163 24.60 4.90 -7.42
C VAL A 163 25.57 5.18 -8.56
N ASP A 164 25.15 4.94 -9.80
CA ASP A 164 25.83 5.40 -11.01
C ASP A 164 25.72 6.94 -11.11
N SER A 165 26.81 7.65 -10.84
CA SER A 165 26.83 9.11 -10.84
C SER A 165 26.56 9.74 -12.21
N ASP A 166 26.96 9.08 -13.28
CA ASP A 166 26.77 9.58 -14.65
C ASP A 166 25.29 9.43 -15.05
N TRP A 167 24.64 8.35 -14.62
CA TRP A 167 23.19 8.20 -14.72
C TRP A 167 22.44 9.30 -13.95
N ILE A 168 22.80 9.54 -12.69
CA ILE A 168 22.16 10.61 -11.90
C ILE A 168 22.34 11.97 -12.57
N ALA A 169 23.54 12.28 -13.07
CA ALA A 169 23.80 13.51 -13.81
C ALA A 169 22.98 13.60 -15.11
N PHE A 170 22.87 12.49 -15.85
CA PHE A 170 22.06 12.42 -17.07
C PHE A 170 20.59 12.71 -16.79
N ALA A 171 19.98 12.04 -15.80
CA ALA A 171 18.57 12.22 -15.47
C ALA A 171 18.28 13.63 -14.93
N LYS A 172 19.18 14.21 -14.10
CA LYS A 172 19.12 15.63 -13.69
C LYS A 172 19.21 16.58 -14.88
N GLY A 173 20.10 16.30 -15.83
CA GLY A 173 20.22 17.06 -17.08
C GLY A 173 18.98 17.02 -17.97
N LYS A 174 18.12 16.00 -17.80
CA LYS A 174 16.79 15.90 -18.44
C LYS A 174 15.68 16.59 -17.67
N GLY A 175 15.96 17.16 -16.50
CA GLY A 175 14.96 17.76 -15.62
C GLY A 175 13.98 16.74 -15.05
N HIS A 176 14.38 15.47 -14.93
CA HIS A 176 13.53 14.42 -14.36
C HIS A 176 13.30 14.71 -12.86
N PRO A 177 12.05 14.75 -12.37
CA PRO A 177 11.77 15.11 -10.97
C PRO A 177 12.00 13.95 -10.01
N MET A 178 11.99 14.25 -8.70
CA MET A 178 11.78 13.25 -7.65
C MET A 178 10.28 13.06 -7.40
N PHE A 179 9.90 11.90 -6.84
CA PHE A 179 8.52 11.61 -6.46
C PHE A 179 8.53 11.10 -5.02
N GLU A 180 8.18 11.94 -4.06
CA GLU A 180 8.43 11.64 -2.64
C GLU A 180 7.58 10.48 -2.10
N GLN A 181 6.26 10.53 -2.31
CA GLN A 181 5.34 9.56 -1.73
C GLN A 181 4.01 9.48 -2.49
N PHE A 182 3.29 8.36 -2.31
CA PHE A 182 1.92 8.17 -2.78
C PHE A 182 1.06 7.55 -1.67
N ALA A 183 -0.27 7.55 -1.83
CA ALA A 183 -1.16 6.95 -0.85
C ALA A 183 -1.07 5.42 -0.93
N ASP A 184 -0.97 4.73 0.20
CA ASP A 184 -1.08 3.27 0.20
C ASP A 184 -2.49 2.87 -0.24
N PRO A 185 -2.63 1.97 -1.23
CA PRO A 185 -3.95 1.63 -1.74
C PRO A 185 -4.79 0.82 -0.75
N HIS A 186 -4.21 0.14 0.23
CA HIS A 186 -4.94 -0.74 1.15
C HIS A 186 -5.16 -0.12 2.53
N PHE A 187 -4.16 0.55 3.08
CA PHE A 187 -4.18 1.13 4.41
C PHE A 187 -4.54 2.61 4.33
N CYS A 188 -5.83 2.89 4.52
CA CYS A 188 -6.40 4.22 4.43
C CYS A 188 -5.66 5.23 5.34
N GLY A 189 -5.23 6.34 4.74
CA GLY A 189 -4.49 7.39 5.45
C GLY A 189 -3.00 7.14 5.63
N GLN A 190 -2.47 5.99 5.17
CA GLN A 190 -1.03 5.76 5.08
C GLN A 190 -0.47 6.26 3.75
N PHE A 191 0.79 6.70 3.80
CA PHE A 191 1.58 7.05 2.63
C PHE A 191 2.76 6.09 2.50
N ILE A 192 3.23 5.89 1.28
CA ILE A 192 4.42 5.10 0.97
C ILE A 192 5.49 6.06 0.46
N GLY A 193 6.53 6.29 1.26
CA GLY A 193 7.75 6.97 0.87
C GLY A 193 8.51 6.16 -0.17
N THR A 194 8.82 6.76 -1.32
CA THR A 194 9.41 6.02 -2.44
C THR A 194 10.91 5.78 -2.26
N ASP A 195 11.60 6.64 -1.53
CA ASP A 195 13.04 6.58 -1.32
C ASP A 195 13.42 5.36 -0.49
N HIS A 196 12.76 5.14 0.65
CA HIS A 196 12.94 3.94 1.47
C HIS A 196 12.44 2.69 0.75
N LEU A 197 11.23 2.71 0.15
CA LEU A 197 10.73 1.61 -0.68
C LEU A 197 11.74 1.16 -1.75
N PHE A 198 12.34 2.08 -2.50
CA PHE A 198 13.28 1.72 -3.57
C PHE A 198 14.70 1.44 -3.06
N ALA A 199 15.09 1.95 -1.89
CA ALA A 199 16.32 1.51 -1.22
C ALA A 199 16.20 0.04 -0.77
N SER A 200 15.12 -0.31 -0.07
CA SER A 200 14.81 -1.68 0.33
C SER A 200 14.63 -2.60 -0.87
N MET A 201 13.97 -2.12 -1.94
CA MET A 201 13.81 -2.91 -3.18
C MET A 201 15.16 -3.14 -3.86
N ASN A 202 16.06 -2.15 -3.85
CA ASN A 202 17.40 -2.32 -4.41
C ASN A 202 18.19 -3.37 -3.61
N ALA A 203 18.03 -3.40 -2.29
CA ALA A 203 18.64 -4.40 -1.43
C ALA A 203 18.11 -5.81 -1.75
N ALA A 204 16.79 -5.99 -1.78
CA ALA A 204 16.14 -7.25 -2.10
C ALA A 204 16.48 -7.74 -3.53
N PHE A 205 16.54 -6.83 -4.52
CA PHE A 205 16.93 -7.15 -5.89
C PHE A 205 18.37 -7.66 -5.99
N ARG A 206 19.31 -7.03 -5.27
CA ARG A 206 20.73 -7.41 -5.32
C ARG A 206 21.07 -8.61 -4.47
N PHE A 207 20.33 -8.80 -3.39
CA PHE A 207 20.55 -9.84 -2.40
C PHE A 207 19.20 -10.51 -2.10
N PRO A 208 18.67 -11.28 -3.06
CA PRO A 208 17.40 -11.97 -2.86
C PRO A 208 17.50 -12.95 -1.68
N PRO A 209 16.39 -13.25 -1.00
CA PRO A 209 16.35 -14.09 0.19
C PRO A 209 17.07 -15.41 0.00
N LEU A 210 17.77 -15.83 1.06
CA LEU A 210 18.43 -17.13 1.14
C LEU A 210 17.46 -18.18 1.68
N GLU A 211 17.85 -19.45 1.62
CA GLU A 211 17.10 -20.52 2.29
C GLU A 211 17.02 -20.26 3.80
N ASP A 212 15.83 -20.51 4.37
CA ASP A 212 15.64 -20.36 5.80
C ASP A 212 16.54 -21.29 6.62
N PRO A 213 17.13 -20.82 7.72
CA PRO A 213 16.82 -19.58 8.46
C PRO A 213 17.80 -18.43 8.20
N LEU A 214 18.46 -18.40 7.03
CA LEU A 214 19.57 -17.49 6.76
C LEU A 214 19.09 -16.05 6.58
N ILE A 215 20.00 -15.10 6.79
CA ILE A 215 19.76 -13.66 6.59
C ILE A 215 20.85 -13.06 5.72
N ASN A 216 20.53 -12.00 4.99
CA ASN A 216 21.47 -11.36 4.09
C ASN A 216 21.33 -9.82 4.08
N ARG A 217 22.04 -9.16 3.16
CA ARG A 217 22.00 -7.71 2.98
C ARG A 217 20.65 -7.18 2.46
N GLY A 218 19.86 -8.03 1.80
CA GLY A 218 18.49 -7.70 1.39
C GLY A 218 17.60 -7.53 2.60
N ASP A 219 17.66 -8.46 3.57
CA ASP A 219 16.95 -8.34 4.84
C ASP A 219 17.41 -7.11 5.64
N MET A 220 18.73 -6.90 5.75
CA MET A 220 19.30 -5.76 6.48
C MET A 220 18.96 -4.41 5.82
N GLY A 221 18.78 -4.39 4.50
CA GLY A 221 18.41 -3.20 3.75
C GLY A 221 16.92 -2.91 3.71
N GLY A 222 16.08 -3.70 4.38
CA GLY A 222 14.67 -3.43 4.61
C GLY A 222 14.28 -3.81 6.04
N TRP A 223 13.30 -4.70 6.19
CA TRP A 223 12.66 -5.05 7.48
C TRP A 223 13.62 -5.36 8.63
N GLY A 224 14.77 -5.98 8.32
CA GLY A 224 15.75 -6.36 9.32
C GLY A 224 16.56 -5.17 9.85
N GLY A 225 16.83 -4.18 9.00
CA GLY A 225 17.49 -2.94 9.41
C GLY A 225 16.61 -2.14 10.37
N ASP A 226 15.32 -2.04 10.07
CA ASP A 226 14.36 -1.33 10.91
C ASP A 226 14.09 -2.09 12.23
N LEU A 227 14.04 -3.42 12.19
CA LEU A 227 13.96 -4.23 13.42
C LEU A 227 15.17 -4.00 14.33
N VAL A 228 16.37 -3.85 13.75
CA VAL A 228 17.62 -3.59 14.48
C VAL A 228 17.61 -2.20 15.13
N THR A 229 17.11 -1.18 14.44
CA THR A 229 17.02 0.18 15.01
C THR A 229 15.91 0.25 16.06
N LEU A 230 14.77 -0.42 15.86
CA LEU A 230 13.70 -0.53 16.87
C LEU A 230 14.17 -1.20 18.16
N TYR A 231 15.05 -2.21 18.06
CA TYR A 231 15.68 -2.81 19.24
C TYR A 231 16.49 -1.79 20.04
N ALA A 232 17.21 -0.91 19.35
CA ALA A 232 17.99 0.14 19.99
C ALA A 232 17.07 1.19 20.65
N GLU A 233 15.98 1.59 19.98
CA GLU A 233 14.96 2.48 20.57
C GLU A 233 14.31 1.88 21.83
N TRP A 234 14.06 0.57 21.85
CA TRP A 234 13.53 -0.12 23.03
C TRP A 234 14.46 0.00 24.24
N HIS A 235 15.77 -0.10 24.02
CA HIS A 235 16.76 0.11 25.07
C HIS A 235 16.82 1.57 25.52
N ASP A 236 16.83 2.52 24.58
CA ASP A 236 16.85 3.96 24.89
C ASP A 236 15.60 4.40 25.68
N ALA A 237 14.45 3.78 25.39
CA ALA A 237 13.19 4.00 26.10
C ALA A 237 13.15 3.41 27.53
N GLY A 238 14.27 2.89 28.05
CA GLY A 238 14.34 2.30 29.38
C GLY A 238 13.75 0.89 29.47
N GLN A 239 13.73 0.16 28.35
CA GLN A 239 13.31 -1.25 28.26
C GLN A 239 11.90 -1.52 28.82
N PRO A 240 10.84 -0.83 28.33
CA PRO A 240 9.45 -1.16 28.67
C PRO A 240 9.11 -2.60 28.26
N PRO A 241 7.93 -3.16 28.62
CA PRO A 241 7.57 -4.53 28.26
C PRO A 241 7.80 -4.83 26.76
N PRO A 242 8.78 -5.68 26.40
CA PRO A 242 9.39 -5.69 25.07
C PRO A 242 8.41 -6.04 23.95
N ARG A 243 7.53 -7.03 24.20
CA ARG A 243 6.51 -7.47 23.24
C ARG A 243 5.54 -6.34 22.87
N ILE A 244 5.00 -5.68 23.88
CA ILE A 244 4.05 -4.56 23.72
C ILE A 244 4.73 -3.35 23.08
N PHE A 245 5.98 -3.08 23.44
CA PHE A 245 6.73 -1.99 22.84
C PHE A 245 6.93 -2.20 21.34
N ALA A 246 7.46 -3.37 20.93
CA ALA A 246 7.73 -3.63 19.52
C ALA A 246 6.44 -3.63 18.67
N GLU A 247 5.41 -4.36 19.12
CA GLU A 247 4.11 -4.41 18.43
C GLU A 247 3.48 -3.00 18.35
N GLY A 248 3.48 -2.28 19.47
CA GLY A 248 2.87 -0.96 19.59
C GLY A 248 3.55 0.11 18.73
N ARG A 249 4.88 0.08 18.60
CA ARG A 249 5.62 1.01 17.73
C ARG A 249 5.32 0.79 16.26
N ILE A 250 5.38 -0.47 15.82
CA ILE A 250 5.09 -0.85 14.44
C ILE A 250 3.64 -0.49 14.11
N LEU A 251 2.67 -1.02 14.86
CA LEU A 251 1.26 -0.77 14.57
C LEU A 251 0.82 0.67 14.87
N GLY A 252 1.51 1.38 15.74
CA GLY A 252 1.28 2.79 16.07
C GLY A 252 1.82 3.77 15.02
N ASN A 253 2.61 3.28 14.06
CA ASN A 253 3.32 4.10 13.08
C ASN A 253 4.31 5.09 13.75
N GLU A 254 5.11 4.61 14.69
CA GLU A 254 6.07 5.41 15.46
C GLU A 254 7.49 4.80 15.47
N GLY A 255 8.49 5.66 15.64
CA GLY A 255 9.89 5.26 15.77
C GLY A 255 10.55 4.92 14.44
N THR A 256 11.67 4.20 14.51
CA THR A 256 12.47 3.81 13.34
C THR A 256 11.95 2.57 12.62
N PHE A 257 10.95 1.87 13.16
CA PHE A 257 10.25 0.78 12.46
C PHE A 257 8.74 0.98 12.56
N LYS A 258 8.26 2.01 11.88
CA LYS A 258 6.85 2.39 11.85
C LYS A 258 6.09 1.58 10.77
N LEU A 259 4.76 1.53 10.87
CA LEU A 259 3.89 0.82 9.91
C LEU A 259 4.18 1.21 8.45
N GLU A 260 4.37 2.50 8.19
CA GLU A 260 4.72 3.02 6.87
C GLU A 260 5.98 2.35 6.31
N ASP A 261 7.03 2.23 7.11
CA ASP A 261 8.30 1.62 6.67
C ASP A 261 8.12 0.10 6.52
N PHE A 262 7.34 -0.53 7.40
CA PHE A 262 7.05 -1.97 7.26
C PHE A 262 6.25 -2.30 5.99
N ILE A 263 5.30 -1.44 5.61
CA ILE A 263 4.61 -1.54 4.31
C ILE A 263 5.62 -1.47 3.17
N GLN A 264 6.52 -0.48 3.22
CA GLN A 264 7.54 -0.27 2.19
C GLN A 264 8.50 -1.45 2.08
N ASP A 265 8.96 -2.02 3.19
CA ASP A 265 9.86 -3.17 3.20
C ASP A 265 9.22 -4.44 2.64
N VAL A 266 7.96 -4.67 2.97
CA VAL A 266 7.20 -5.83 2.45
C VAL A 266 6.96 -5.69 0.95
N ASP A 267 6.59 -4.50 0.49
CA ASP A 267 6.40 -4.24 -0.93
C ASP A 267 7.72 -4.32 -1.70
N ALA A 268 8.79 -3.76 -1.13
CA ALA A 268 10.15 -3.85 -1.63
C ALA A 268 10.64 -5.29 -1.76
N PHE A 269 10.37 -6.13 -0.76
CA PHE A 269 10.69 -7.56 -0.81
C PHE A 269 10.03 -8.22 -2.02
N HIS A 270 8.70 -8.10 -2.13
CA HIS A 270 7.94 -8.78 -3.20
C HIS A 270 8.39 -8.33 -4.59
N MET A 271 8.51 -7.01 -4.79
CA MET A 271 8.92 -6.46 -6.08
C MET A 271 10.39 -6.72 -6.40
N GLY A 272 11.29 -6.58 -5.40
CA GLY A 272 12.73 -6.81 -5.56
C GLY A 272 13.05 -8.27 -5.89
N VAL A 273 12.43 -9.22 -5.18
CA VAL A 273 12.55 -10.65 -5.48
C VAL A 273 11.97 -10.96 -6.86
N GLY A 274 10.81 -10.40 -7.20
CA GLY A 274 10.21 -10.52 -8.53
C GLY A 274 11.10 -10.00 -9.68
N LEU A 275 12.02 -9.08 -9.39
CA LEU A 275 13.01 -8.56 -10.35
C LEU A 275 14.28 -9.39 -10.44
N SER A 276 14.57 -10.26 -9.46
CA SER A 276 15.77 -11.12 -9.46
C SER A 276 15.65 -12.37 -10.33
N VAL A 277 14.48 -12.64 -10.91
CA VAL A 277 14.26 -13.76 -11.85
C VAL A 277 14.93 -13.48 -13.21
N LEU A 278 15.27 -14.53 -13.96
CA LEU A 278 15.91 -14.41 -15.27
C LEU A 278 15.03 -14.97 -16.41
N PRO A 279 14.75 -14.19 -17.48
CA PRO A 279 15.09 -12.77 -17.64
C PRO A 279 14.24 -11.87 -16.73
N ALA A 280 14.86 -10.80 -16.19
CA ALA A 280 14.16 -9.87 -15.31
C ALA A 280 13.13 -9.04 -16.09
N PRO A 281 11.87 -8.94 -15.64
CA PRO A 281 10.89 -8.05 -16.24
C PRO A 281 11.28 -6.57 -16.02
N PRO A 282 10.78 -5.62 -16.84
CA PRO A 282 10.92 -4.20 -16.57
C PRO A 282 10.28 -3.81 -15.23
N ILE A 283 10.99 -3.03 -14.41
CA ILE A 283 10.52 -2.60 -13.08
C ILE A 283 9.17 -1.89 -13.13
N HIS A 284 8.90 -1.06 -14.14
CA HIS A 284 7.62 -0.38 -14.29
C HIS A 284 6.45 -1.36 -14.52
N VAL A 285 6.70 -2.52 -15.12
CA VAL A 285 5.69 -3.58 -15.27
C VAL A 285 5.45 -4.28 -13.94
N VAL A 286 6.51 -4.58 -13.18
CA VAL A 286 6.40 -5.19 -11.85
C VAL A 286 5.65 -4.29 -10.90
N THR A 287 6.02 -3.00 -10.81
CA THR A 287 5.34 -2.03 -9.93
C THR A 287 3.89 -1.82 -10.34
N ARG A 288 3.60 -1.69 -11.64
CA ARG A 288 2.22 -1.55 -12.15
C ARG A 288 1.37 -2.78 -11.85
N ASN A 289 1.93 -3.99 -12.00
CA ASN A 289 1.22 -5.22 -11.66
C ASN A 289 0.99 -5.37 -10.16
N TYR A 290 1.93 -4.89 -9.34
CA TYR A 290 1.83 -4.95 -7.89
C TYR A 290 0.75 -4.01 -7.35
N TYR A 291 0.73 -2.75 -7.82
CA TYR A 291 -0.16 -1.70 -7.31
C TYR A 291 -1.44 -1.46 -8.13
N LYS A 292 -1.70 -2.22 -9.20
CA LYS A 292 -2.99 -2.10 -9.92
C LYS A 292 -4.18 -2.35 -9.00
N PRO A 293 -5.38 -1.80 -9.27
CA PRO A 293 -6.56 -2.09 -8.48
C PRO A 293 -6.80 -3.59 -8.27
N LYS A 294 -7.09 -4.00 -7.03
CA LYS A 294 -7.18 -5.41 -6.61
C LYS A 294 -5.88 -6.20 -6.80
N GLY A 295 -4.75 -5.49 -6.75
CA GLY A 295 -3.43 -6.04 -6.98
C GLY A 295 -2.90 -6.85 -5.79
N PRO A 296 -1.71 -7.46 -5.98
CA PRO A 296 -1.00 -8.21 -4.95
C PRO A 296 -0.81 -7.49 -3.61
N TYR A 297 -0.81 -6.15 -3.57
CA TYR A 297 -0.64 -5.39 -2.33
C TYR A 297 -1.66 -5.76 -1.23
N ARG A 298 -2.86 -6.25 -1.59
CA ARG A 298 -3.91 -6.60 -0.61
C ARG A 298 -3.56 -7.78 0.28
N THR A 299 -2.64 -8.64 -0.15
CA THR A 299 -2.20 -9.81 0.62
C THR A 299 -0.71 -9.74 0.94
N ARG A 300 -0.13 -8.52 0.95
CA ARG A 300 1.31 -8.31 1.05
C ARG A 300 1.92 -8.93 2.30
N PHE A 301 1.27 -8.75 3.46
CA PHE A 301 1.78 -9.22 4.76
C PHE A 301 1.58 -10.72 4.95
N SER A 302 0.44 -11.27 4.53
CA SER A 302 0.22 -12.72 4.58
C SER A 302 1.20 -13.47 3.66
N ARG A 303 1.42 -12.96 2.45
CA ARG A 303 2.45 -13.48 1.55
C ARG A 303 3.85 -13.28 2.11
N PHE A 304 4.14 -12.14 2.73
CA PHE A 304 5.47 -11.92 3.30
C PHE A 304 5.77 -12.89 4.44
N LEU A 305 4.79 -13.17 5.31
CA LEU A 305 4.91 -14.19 6.34
C LEU A 305 5.23 -15.56 5.72
N GLU A 306 4.51 -15.95 4.68
CA GLU A 306 4.72 -17.23 3.99
C GLU A 306 6.04 -17.27 3.21
N ASP A 307 6.25 -16.32 2.29
CA ASP A 307 7.35 -16.29 1.32
C ASP A 307 8.71 -16.03 1.99
N ARG A 308 8.76 -15.19 3.04
CA ARG A 308 10.01 -14.89 3.75
C ARG A 308 10.24 -15.80 4.94
N PHE A 309 9.21 -16.13 5.71
CA PHE A 309 9.38 -16.76 7.01
C PHE A 309 8.78 -18.16 7.11
N GLY A 310 7.97 -18.58 6.13
CA GLY A 310 7.20 -19.83 6.15
C GLY A 310 6.04 -19.79 7.16
N ASP A 311 6.39 -19.67 8.45
CA ASP A 311 5.44 -19.63 9.57
C ASP A 311 5.98 -18.78 10.74
N ARG A 312 5.22 -18.74 11.84
CA ARG A 312 5.62 -18.04 13.07
C ARG A 312 6.96 -18.54 13.64
N ALA A 313 7.23 -19.84 13.57
CA ALA A 313 8.45 -20.42 14.12
C ALA A 313 9.67 -20.03 13.27
N GLY A 314 9.53 -20.02 11.94
CA GLY A 314 10.50 -19.47 11.02
C GLY A 314 10.73 -17.98 11.26
N ALA A 315 9.65 -17.19 11.40
CA ALA A 315 9.74 -15.75 11.69
C ALA A 315 10.55 -15.48 12.96
N LYS A 316 10.31 -16.24 14.03
CA LYS A 316 11.07 -16.13 15.28
C LYS A 316 12.55 -16.46 15.09
N LYS A 317 12.85 -17.52 14.34
CA LYS A 317 14.23 -17.95 14.09
C LYS A 317 15.00 -16.95 13.23
N ILE A 318 14.37 -16.42 12.19
CA ILE A 318 14.98 -15.49 11.24
C ILE A 318 15.14 -14.10 11.86
N ALA A 319 14.12 -13.60 12.57
CA ALA A 319 14.21 -12.34 13.32
C ALA A 319 15.30 -12.40 14.41
N TYR A 320 15.40 -13.53 15.12
CA TYR A 320 16.51 -13.76 16.04
C TYR A 320 17.86 -13.73 15.31
N ASN A 321 17.96 -14.36 14.14
CA ASN A 321 19.20 -14.37 13.36
C ASN A 321 19.61 -12.98 12.88
N MET A 322 18.65 -12.13 12.52
CA MET A 322 18.89 -10.72 12.20
C MET A 322 19.43 -9.96 13.41
N LEU A 323 18.75 -10.03 14.56
CA LEU A 323 19.12 -9.28 15.77
C LEU A 323 20.39 -9.80 16.46
N ALA A 324 20.43 -11.09 16.76
CA ALA A 324 21.45 -11.71 17.61
C ALA A 324 22.27 -12.80 16.91
N GLY A 325 21.86 -13.22 15.72
CA GLY A 325 22.56 -14.27 14.96
C GLY A 325 23.91 -13.81 14.41
N ASP A 326 24.68 -14.79 13.95
CA ASP A 326 26.01 -14.60 13.40
C ASP A 326 26.02 -14.24 11.89
N GLY A 327 24.88 -13.84 11.31
CA GLY A 327 24.80 -13.38 9.92
C GLY A 327 25.14 -14.46 8.90
N TYR A 328 24.67 -15.69 9.13
CA TYR A 328 24.98 -16.82 8.26
C TYR A 328 24.42 -16.59 6.86
N THR A 329 25.31 -16.41 5.88
CA THR A 329 24.98 -16.55 4.46
C THR A 329 25.14 -18.00 4.00
N LYS A 330 25.90 -18.80 4.76
CA LYS A 330 25.97 -20.27 4.80
C LYS A 330 26.44 -20.72 6.21
N PRO A 331 26.25 -21.98 6.64
CA PRO A 331 26.86 -22.48 7.87
C PRO A 331 28.39 -22.27 7.86
N GLY A 332 28.89 -21.42 8.77
CA GLY A 332 30.32 -21.10 8.88
C GLY A 332 30.81 -19.87 8.10
N ASP A 333 29.95 -19.19 7.33
CA ASP A 333 30.30 -17.97 6.57
C ASP A 333 29.41 -16.79 7.02
N LYS A 334 30.02 -15.81 7.69
CA LYS A 334 29.34 -14.63 8.23
C LYS A 334 29.40 -13.50 7.21
N ASP A 335 28.27 -12.88 6.88
CA ASP A 335 28.33 -11.60 6.16
C ASP A 335 28.78 -10.50 7.12
N SER A 336 30.07 -10.22 7.09
CA SER A 336 30.71 -9.19 7.91
C SER A 336 30.11 -7.80 7.71
N VAL A 337 29.49 -7.52 6.55
CA VAL A 337 28.78 -6.26 6.31
C VAL A 337 27.48 -6.20 7.09
N VAL A 338 26.69 -7.28 7.12
CA VAL A 338 25.46 -7.30 7.93
C VAL A 338 25.78 -7.16 9.41
N VAL A 339 26.80 -7.88 9.90
CA VAL A 339 27.25 -7.76 11.30
C VAL A 339 27.68 -6.32 11.62
N ALA A 340 28.53 -5.72 10.77
CA ALA A 340 29.03 -4.36 10.99
C ALA A 340 27.92 -3.31 10.94
N LEU A 341 27.01 -3.39 9.96
CA LEU A 341 25.91 -2.45 9.81
C LEU A 341 24.87 -2.59 10.91
N ARG A 342 24.57 -3.82 11.36
CA ARG A 342 23.72 -4.05 12.53
C ARG A 342 24.28 -3.39 13.77
N THR A 343 25.55 -3.66 14.09
CA THR A 343 26.22 -3.05 15.24
C THR A 343 26.26 -1.54 15.10
N GLY A 344 26.60 -1.02 13.93
CA GLY A 344 26.63 0.41 13.65
C GLY A 344 25.26 1.08 13.80
N ALA A 345 24.20 0.45 13.30
CA ALA A 345 22.83 0.95 13.41
C ALA A 345 22.39 1.04 14.88
N ILE A 346 22.62 -0.01 15.67
CA ILE A 346 22.31 -0.01 17.12
C ILE A 346 23.03 1.14 17.83
N GLN A 347 24.35 1.25 17.63
CA GLN A 347 25.14 2.26 18.33
C GLN A 347 24.85 3.69 17.85
N LYS A 348 24.41 3.87 16.59
CA LYS A 348 23.99 5.17 16.06
C LYS A 348 22.63 5.59 16.59
N THR A 349 21.67 4.66 16.69
CA THR A 349 20.32 4.93 17.19
C THR A 349 20.33 5.17 18.70
N ALA A 350 20.99 4.32 19.47
CA ALA A 350 21.06 4.43 20.93
C ALA A 350 22.47 4.04 21.41
N PRO A 351 23.38 5.03 21.60
CA PRO A 351 24.75 4.77 22.03
C PRO A 351 24.81 3.96 23.33
N PHE A 352 25.78 3.07 23.44
CA PHE A 352 26.01 2.18 24.61
C PHE A 352 24.96 1.08 24.82
N THR A 353 23.98 0.95 23.92
CA THR A 353 23.06 -0.19 23.93
C THR A 353 23.83 -1.51 23.80
N PRO A 354 23.62 -2.48 24.71
CA PRO A 354 24.18 -3.82 24.57
C PRO A 354 23.76 -4.45 23.23
N LEU A 355 24.60 -5.30 22.65
CA LEU A 355 24.19 -6.04 21.46
C LEU A 355 23.10 -7.07 21.84
N PRO A 356 22.17 -7.42 20.93
CA PRO A 356 21.12 -8.39 21.21
C PRO A 356 21.64 -9.75 21.72
N SER A 357 22.84 -10.16 21.30
CA SER A 357 23.49 -11.39 21.77
C SER A 357 23.99 -11.33 23.22
N MET A 358 23.98 -10.16 23.85
CA MET A 358 24.47 -9.92 25.22
C MET A 358 23.35 -9.84 26.27
N ILE A 359 22.08 -9.84 25.85
CA ILE A 359 20.94 -9.79 26.77
C ILE A 359 20.31 -11.17 26.98
N ASP A 360 19.45 -11.29 27.99
CA ASP A 360 18.73 -12.54 28.26
C ASP A 360 17.88 -12.96 27.04
N ARG A 361 18.07 -14.20 26.61
CA ARG A 361 17.41 -14.76 25.43
C ARG A 361 15.89 -14.67 25.51
N LYS A 362 15.29 -14.89 26.68
CA LYS A 362 13.82 -14.85 26.83
C LYS A 362 13.29 -13.43 26.69
N ILE A 363 14.05 -12.43 27.16
CA ILE A 363 13.68 -11.02 26.99
C ILE A 363 13.71 -10.66 25.50
N LEU A 364 14.78 -11.06 24.79
CA LEU A 364 14.87 -10.84 23.34
C LEU A 364 13.76 -11.58 22.57
N ASP A 365 13.44 -12.81 22.95
CA ASP A 365 12.35 -13.58 22.33
C ASP A 365 11.00 -12.88 22.51
N LEU A 366 10.74 -12.21 23.64
CA LEU A 366 9.52 -11.42 23.84
C LEU A 366 9.48 -10.19 22.93
N PHE A 367 10.62 -9.52 22.72
CA PHE A 367 10.71 -8.40 21.77
C PHE A 367 10.40 -8.88 20.34
N ILE A 368 11.01 -9.99 19.94
CA ILE A 368 10.77 -10.64 18.64
C ILE A 368 9.31 -11.05 18.50
N ASP A 369 8.70 -11.60 19.55
CA ASP A 369 7.27 -11.95 19.53
C ASP A 369 6.39 -10.73 19.23
N GLY A 370 6.76 -9.52 19.68
CA GLY A 370 6.03 -8.28 19.37
C GLY A 370 6.10 -7.89 17.89
N PHE A 371 7.27 -8.04 17.26
CA PHE A 371 7.40 -7.88 15.80
C PHE A 371 6.51 -8.88 15.04
N ILE A 372 6.52 -10.15 15.45
CA ILE A 372 5.75 -11.18 14.76
C ILE A 372 4.24 -10.99 14.97
N ASP A 373 3.82 -10.55 16.15
CA ASP A 373 2.42 -10.24 16.41
C ASP A 373 1.93 -9.07 15.54
N ALA A 374 2.76 -8.05 15.33
CA ALA A 374 2.44 -6.97 14.39
C ALA A 374 2.30 -7.51 12.96
N LEU A 375 3.22 -8.36 12.50
CA LEU A 375 3.15 -9.02 11.19
C LEU A 375 1.88 -9.87 11.04
N GLU A 376 1.54 -10.71 12.02
CA GLU A 376 0.34 -11.55 11.99
C GLU A 376 -0.96 -10.72 12.06
N SER A 377 -0.96 -9.63 12.82
CA SER A 377 -2.10 -8.70 12.90
C SER A 377 -2.37 -8.04 11.55
N LEU A 378 -1.31 -7.60 10.86
CA LEU A 378 -1.38 -7.02 9.51
C LEU A 378 -1.73 -8.08 8.46
N ALA A 379 -1.19 -9.30 8.56
CA ALA A 379 -1.51 -10.41 7.66
C ALA A 379 -2.98 -10.86 7.78
N ALA A 380 -3.59 -10.71 8.95
CA ALA A 380 -5.00 -10.97 9.20
C ALA A 380 -5.90 -9.76 8.87
N ASP A 381 -5.35 -8.66 8.33
CA ASP A 381 -6.05 -7.41 8.03
C ASP A 381 -6.90 -6.87 9.19
N LYS A 382 -6.45 -7.07 10.44
CA LYS A 382 -7.20 -6.63 11.62
C LYS A 382 -7.22 -5.10 11.75
N GLY A 383 -8.21 -4.47 11.11
CA GLY A 383 -8.70 -3.14 11.47
C GLY A 383 -8.11 -1.94 10.74
N LYS A 384 -7.50 -2.10 9.56
CA LYS A 384 -6.91 -0.96 8.82
C LYS A 384 -7.07 -0.98 7.30
N ALA A 385 -7.70 -2.01 6.74
CA ALA A 385 -7.99 -2.06 5.31
C ALA A 385 -9.09 -1.05 4.92
N CYS A 386 -8.89 -0.40 3.77
CA CYS A 386 -9.97 0.16 2.96
C CYS A 386 -10.79 -1.01 2.35
#